data_AF-A0A7J3I9C7-F1
#
_entry.id   AF-A0A7J3I9C7-F1
#
_cell.length_a   1.000
_cell.length_b   1.000
_cell.length_c   1.000
_cell.angle_alpha   90.00
_cell.angle_beta   90.00
_cell.angle_gamma   90.00
#
_symmetry.space_group_name_H-M   'P 1'
#
loop_
_entity.id
_entity.type
_entity.pdbx_description
1 polymer ?
#
loop_
_entity_poly.entity_id
_entity_poly.type
_entity_poly.pdbx_seq_one_letter_code
_entity_poly.pdbx_strand_id
1 'polypeptide(L)'
;MPDSWIWNPSIECARREDIEKIQLQRLREQIYRLYNGVEHYRRKMREAGIAPEDIRSLNDTRKLPFTTKDDLRETQPFGYLSTDFTEVVEVHGTSGT
;
A
#
# COMPACT_ATOMS: atom_id res chain seq x y z
N MET A 1 -37.20 -11.27 7.02
CA MET A 1 -35.86 -11.89 6.93
C MET A 1 -34.87 -10.74 6.92
N PRO A 2 -33.76 -10.77 7.67
CA PRO A 2 -32.78 -9.68 7.56
C PRO A 2 -32.28 -9.64 6.11
N ASP A 3 -32.27 -8.44 5.54
CA ASP A 3 -31.94 -8.18 4.15
C ASP A 3 -30.44 -8.50 3.91
N SER A 4 -30.15 -9.62 3.23
CA SER A 4 -28.81 -10.06 2.74
C SER A 4 -27.81 -10.70 3.74
N TRP A 5 -27.22 -11.83 3.34
CA TRP A 5 -26.11 -12.54 4.02
C TRP A 5 -24.72 -11.95 3.74
N ILE A 6 -24.64 -10.93 2.91
CA ILE A 6 -23.40 -10.30 2.47
C ILE A 6 -23.00 -9.26 3.51
N TRP A 7 -21.79 -9.38 4.08
CA TRP A 7 -21.31 -8.57 5.20
C TRP A 7 -21.20 -7.08 4.84
N ASN A 8 -20.64 -6.79 3.66
CA ASN A 8 -20.48 -5.44 3.14
C ASN A 8 -20.98 -5.36 1.68
N PRO A 9 -22.31 -5.30 1.48
CA PRO A 9 -22.90 -5.26 0.13
C PRO A 9 -22.40 -4.07 -0.71
N SER A 10 -22.06 -2.95 -0.08
CA SER A 10 -21.57 -1.75 -0.76
C SER A 10 -20.21 -1.94 -1.45
N ILE A 11 -19.42 -2.93 -1.03
CA ILE A 11 -18.14 -3.30 -1.65
C ILE A 11 -18.28 -4.63 -2.39
N GLU A 12 -18.84 -5.65 -1.73
CA GLU A 12 -18.92 -7.02 -2.27
C GLU A 12 -19.84 -7.13 -3.49
N CYS A 13 -20.85 -6.25 -3.60
CA CYS A 13 -21.78 -6.20 -4.73
C CYS A 13 -21.57 -4.97 -5.63
N ALA A 14 -20.51 -4.19 -5.40
CA ALA A 14 -20.25 -2.99 -6.19
C ALA A 14 -20.00 -3.32 -7.67
N ARG A 15 -20.43 -2.43 -8.56
CA ARG A 15 -20.09 -2.54 -9.99
C ARG A 15 -18.58 -2.36 -10.17
N ARG A 16 -18.04 -2.92 -11.25
CA ARG A 16 -16.61 -2.84 -11.58
C ARG A 16 -16.09 -1.40 -11.54
N GLU A 17 -16.81 -0.47 -12.17
CA GLU A 17 -16.44 0.96 -12.21
C GLU A 17 -16.35 1.61 -10.82
N ASP A 18 -17.19 1.17 -9.88
CA ASP A 18 -17.23 1.73 -8.53
C ASP A 18 -16.08 1.15 -7.69
N ILE A 19 -15.77 -0.14 -7.85
CA ILE A 19 -14.58 -0.77 -7.28
C ILE A 19 -13.29 -0.11 -7.79
N GLU A 20 -13.18 0.15 -9.09
CA GLU A 20 -11.97 0.73 -9.67
C GLU A 20 -11.71 2.16 -9.15
N LYS A 21 -12.77 2.96 -8.95
CA LYS A 21 -12.67 4.29 -8.32
C LYS A 21 -12.14 4.18 -6.88
N ILE A 22 -12.69 3.26 -6.09
CA ILE A 22 -12.25 3.02 -4.70
C ILE A 22 -10.79 2.57 -4.67
N GLN A 23 -10.41 1.63 -5.54
CA GLN A 23 -9.05 1.13 -5.64
C GLN A 23 -8.07 2.24 -6.01
N LEU A 24 -8.39 3.08 -7.00
CA LEU A 24 -7.51 4.15 -7.44
C LEU A 24 -7.34 5.21 -6.35
N GLN A 25 -8.42 5.59 -5.68
CA GLN A 25 -8.35 6.52 -4.55
C GLN A 25 -7.43 5.99 -3.45
N ARG A 26 -7.68 4.77 -2.97
CA ARG A 26 -6.90 4.15 -1.89
C ARG A 26 -5.45 3.91 -2.29
N LEU A 27 -5.20 3.52 -3.54
CA LEU A 27 -3.84 3.37 -4.07
C LEU A 27 -3.09 4.70 -3.99
N ARG A 28 -3.69 5.81 -4.44
CA ARG A 28 -3.05 7.13 -4.37
C ARG A 28 -2.76 7.53 -2.93
N GLU A 29 -3.73 7.40 -2.04
CA GLU A 29 -3.55 7.67 -0.60
C GLU A 29 -2.40 6.83 -0.01
N GLN A 30 -2.34 5.54 -0.35
CA GLN A 30 -1.31 4.63 0.13
C GLN A 30 0.07 5.00 -0.39
N ILE A 31 0.21 5.34 -1.68
CA ILE A 31 1.48 5.76 -2.27
C ILE A 31 1.97 7.08 -1.69
N TYR A 32 1.08 8.06 -1.49
CA TYR A 32 1.42 9.30 -0.79
C TYR A 32 1.91 9.05 0.63
N ARG A 33 1.21 8.20 1.39
CA ARG A 33 1.61 7.84 2.75
C ARG A 33 2.99 7.19 2.77
N LEU A 34 3.24 6.22 1.90
CA LEU A 34 4.51 5.48 1.86
C LEU A 34 5.68 6.33 1.38
N TYR A 35 5.49 7.13 0.33
CA TYR A 35 6.52 8.03 -0.19
C TYR A 35 6.96 9.06 0.87
N ASN A 36 6.02 9.55 1.69
CA ASN A 36 6.32 10.53 2.72
C ASN A 36 6.78 9.89 4.04
N GLY A 37 6.29 8.70 4.39
CA GLY A 37 6.57 8.06 5.68
C GLY A 37 7.75 7.07 5.68
N VAL A 38 8.16 6.55 4.52
CA VAL A 38 9.15 5.47 4.43
C VAL A 38 10.27 5.86 3.49
N GLU A 39 11.46 6.09 4.03
CA GLU A 39 12.63 6.54 3.24
C GLU A 39 13.02 5.55 2.14
N HIS A 40 12.90 4.24 2.38
CA HIS A 40 13.23 3.24 1.36
C HIS A 40 12.29 3.32 0.14
N TYR A 41 10.98 3.45 0.36
CA TYR A 41 10.02 3.65 -0.73
C TYR A 41 10.27 4.96 -1.47
N ARG A 42 10.54 6.05 -0.74
CA ARG A 42 10.87 7.35 -1.32
C ARG A 42 12.08 7.26 -2.24
N ARG A 43 13.16 6.65 -1.76
CA ARG A 43 14.40 6.44 -2.52
C ARG A 43 14.14 5.62 -3.79
N LYS A 44 13.47 4.47 -3.65
CA LYS A 44 13.21 3.56 -4.77
C LYS A 44 12.33 4.20 -5.85
N MET A 45 11.33 4.98 -5.44
CA MET A 45 10.49 5.75 -6.38
C MET A 45 11.28 6.86 -7.08
N ARG A 46 12.14 7.60 -6.35
CA ARG A 46 13.01 8.62 -6.96
C ARG A 46 14.02 8.02 -7.95
N GLU A 47 14.63 6.89 -7.63
CA GLU A 47 15.53 6.15 -8.52
C GLU A 47 14.82 5.67 -9.79
N ALA A 48 13.55 5.29 -9.68
CA ALA A 48 12.70 4.95 -10.82
C ALA A 48 12.14 6.19 -11.57
N GLY A 49 12.42 7.42 -11.09
CA GLY A 49 11.92 8.66 -11.69
C GLY A 49 10.41 8.87 -11.53
N ILE A 50 9.81 8.35 -10.47
CA ILE A 50 8.36 8.38 -10.24
C ILE A 50 8.03 9.16 -8.97
N ALA A 51 6.99 9.99 -9.05
CA ALA A 51 6.37 10.68 -7.93
C ALA A 51 4.93 10.16 -7.71
N PRO A 52 4.35 10.33 -6.50
CA PRO A 52 2.96 9.95 -6.23
C PRO A 52 1.94 10.52 -7.23
N GLU A 53 2.20 11.72 -7.76
CA GLU A 53 1.37 12.43 -8.74
C GLU A 53 1.27 11.70 -10.10
N ASP A 54 2.19 10.80 -10.40
CA ASP A 54 2.25 10.03 -11.65
C ASP A 54 1.25 8.86 -11.67
N ILE A 55 0.61 8.55 -10.54
CA ILE A 55 -0.40 7.50 -10.40
C ILE A 55 -1.79 8.09 -10.68
N ARG A 56 -2.20 8.06 -11.95
CA ARG A 56 -3.46 8.67 -12.43
C ARG A 56 -4.53 7.63 -12.78
N SER A 57 -4.15 6.37 -12.89
CA SER A 57 -4.99 5.23 -13.20
C SER A 57 -4.47 3.96 -12.54
N LEU A 58 -5.30 2.91 -12.47
CA LEU A 58 -4.86 1.61 -11.93
C LEU A 58 -3.72 0.99 -12.76
N ASN A 59 -3.63 1.29 -14.06
CA ASN A 59 -2.56 0.79 -14.92
C ASN A 59 -1.18 1.40 -14.56
N ASP A 60 -1.15 2.56 -13.91
CA ASP A 60 0.09 3.21 -13.48
C ASP A 60 0.81 2.46 -12.36
N THR A 61 0.14 1.49 -11.72
CA THR A 61 0.79 0.57 -10.76
C THR A 61 2.02 -0.13 -11.36
N ARG A 62 2.02 -0.38 -12.67
CA ARG A 62 3.15 -1.01 -13.39
C ARG A 62 4.41 -0.14 -13.44
N LYS A 63 4.27 1.17 -13.20
CA LYS A 63 5.41 2.08 -13.10
C LYS A 63 6.14 1.86 -11.78
N LEU A 64 5.41 1.52 -10.72
CA LEU A 64 5.99 1.37 -9.37
C LEU A 64 7.01 0.22 -9.34
N PRO A 65 8.17 0.43 -8.71
CA PRO A 65 9.15 -0.63 -8.53
C PRO A 65 8.62 -1.67 -7.53
N PHE A 66 8.96 -2.95 -7.75
CA PHE A 66 8.57 -4.03 -6.85
C PHE A 66 9.26 -3.93 -5.49
N THR A 67 8.58 -4.34 -4.42
CA THR A 67 9.20 -4.66 -3.13
C THR A 67 9.67 -6.11 -3.15
N THR A 68 10.95 -6.33 -2.91
CA THR A 68 11.59 -7.65 -2.84
C THR A 68 11.82 -8.06 -1.40
N LYS A 69 12.14 -9.35 -1.18
CA LYS A 69 12.51 -9.83 0.16
C LYS A 69 13.80 -9.20 0.67
N ASP A 70 14.73 -8.87 -0.22
CA ASP A 70 16.00 -8.25 0.16
C ASP A 70 15.80 -6.81 0.63
N ASP A 71 14.88 -6.05 0.00
CA ASP A 71 14.51 -4.74 0.52
C ASP A 71 14.03 -4.80 1.98
N LEU A 72 13.21 -5.80 2.32
CA LEU A 72 12.69 -6.00 3.68
C LEU A 72 13.78 -6.42 4.67
N ARG A 73 14.84 -7.08 4.22
CA ARG A 73 15.99 -7.50 5.05
C ARG A 73 16.93 -6.34 5.34
N GLU A 74 17.24 -5.52 4.33
CA GLU A 74 18.13 -4.35 4.44
C GLU A 74 17.62 -3.31 5.45
N THR A 75 16.31 -3.31 5.68
CA THR A 75 15.60 -2.32 6.51
C THR A 75 15.03 -2.93 7.79
N GLN A 76 15.39 -4.18 8.13
CA GLN A 76 15.01 -4.77 9.41
C GLN A 76 15.52 -3.92 10.59
N PRO A 77 14.81 -3.90 11.73
CA PRO A 77 13.53 -4.56 11.99
C PRO A 77 12.29 -3.75 11.56
N PHE A 78 12.43 -2.42 11.42
CA PHE A 78 11.28 -1.50 11.36
C PHE A 78 11.38 -0.41 10.28
N GLY A 79 12.34 -0.50 9.35
CA GLY A 79 12.59 0.53 8.34
C GLY A 79 11.48 0.71 7.29
N TYR A 80 10.43 -0.13 7.34
CA TYR A 80 9.21 0.00 6.55
C TYR A 80 8.01 0.54 7.33
N LEU A 81 8.15 0.86 8.62
CA LEU A 81 7.07 1.49 9.36
C LEU A 81 6.76 2.85 8.75
N SER A 82 5.48 3.07 8.44
CA SER A 82 4.95 4.33 7.91
C SER A 82 4.23 5.16 8.98
N THR A 83 4.53 4.87 10.24
CA THR A 83 3.84 5.35 11.45
C THR A 83 4.85 5.36 12.60
N ASP A 84 4.55 6.09 13.67
CA ASP A 84 5.44 6.13 14.84
C ASP A 84 5.43 4.78 15.57
N PHE A 85 6.59 4.38 16.12
CA PHE A 85 6.68 3.11 16.84
C PHE A 85 5.72 3.03 18.04
N THR A 86 5.36 4.16 18.65
CA THR A 86 4.39 4.24 19.76
C THR A 86 2.97 3.83 19.37
N GLU A 87 2.64 3.81 18.08
CA GLU A 87 1.35 3.35 17.55
C GLU A 87 1.34 1.83 17.28
N VAL A 88 2.48 1.15 17.45
CA VAL A 88 2.62 -0.30 17.21
C VAL A 88 2.11 -1.07 18.42
N VAL A 89 1.05 -1.87 18.21
CA VAL A 89 0.41 -2.69 19.26
C VAL A 89 0.83 -4.16 19.22
N GLU A 90 1.40 -4.62 18.11
CA GLU A 90 1.77 -6.03 17.89
C GLU A 90 2.91 -6.13 16.88
N VAL A 91 3.85 -7.07 17.10
CA VAL A 91 4.97 -7.35 16.19
C VAL A 91 4.92 -8.81 15.78
N HIS A 92 4.81 -9.06 14.47
CA HIS A 92 4.86 -10.41 13.90
C HIS A 92 6.20 -10.64 13.22
N GLY A 93 6.86 -11.74 13.59
CA GLY A 93 8.13 -12.16 12.99
C GLY A 93 7.98 -13.50 12.28
N THR A 94 8.74 -13.69 11.21
CA THR A 94 8.91 -15.02 10.58
C THR A 94 10.13 -15.71 11.19
N SER A 95 10.16 -17.05 11.23
CA SER A 95 11.25 -17.84 11.81
C SER A 95 12.57 -17.85 11.03
N GLY A 96 12.71 -17.04 9.97
CA GLY A 96 13.85 -17.07 9.05
C GLY A 96 15.02 -16.16 9.47
N THR A 97 16.24 -16.59 9.11
CA THR A 97 17.53 -15.87 9.26
C THR A 97 17.77 -14.84 8.17
#